data_AF-A0AAF6AQ16-F1
#
_entry.id   AF-A0AAF6AQ16-F1
#
_cell.length_a   1.000
_cell.length_b   1.000
_cell.length_c   1.000
_cell.angle_alpha   90.00
_cell.angle_beta   90.00
_cell.angle_gamma   90.00
#
_symmetry.space_group_name_H-M   'P 1'
#
loop_
_entity.id
_entity.type
_entity.pdbx_description
1 polymer ?
#
loop_
_entity_poly.entity_id
_entity_poly.type
_entity_poly.pdbx_seq_one_letter_code
_entity_poly.pdbx_strand_id
1 'polypeptide(L)'
;MGAAVTMNSCIASRTERQWMEKVVPNRIARTGFLLCVLLPLITLLLASGVGADGNVTVESIILFKTHEWFGRKPTVYFQCLEEQKVYLPDVVEKNAQYSFLGQESWQPLTTLYGAKCKRCGIYEEDTVKADDTFFEWELCPKAFTSPDGRYEVIQENEFNATFICKDCIPQSTDGQAVKTESEEDEEKDEKGAGLAFLIIVLVFVVLVGLGVVAYTKWRQKQRAEQQANFIKLFEDKDDDLDELYHDHL
;
A
#
# COMPACT_ATOMS: atom_id res chain seq x y z
N MET A 1 -39.80 59.06 -36.58
CA MET A 1 -38.49 59.54 -36.07
C MET A 1 -37.81 58.34 -35.44
N GLY A 2 -36.87 57.61 -36.02
CA GLY A 2 -35.91 57.92 -37.07
C GLY A 2 -34.55 58.27 -36.45
N ALA A 3 -33.74 57.25 -36.13
CA ALA A 3 -32.27 57.27 -36.22
C ALA A 3 -31.70 55.86 -35.96
N ALA A 4 -30.96 55.36 -36.95
CA ALA A 4 -30.05 54.21 -36.86
C ALA A 4 -28.68 54.66 -36.31
N VAL A 5 -27.80 53.70 -35.94
CA VAL A 5 -26.40 53.57 -36.44
C VAL A 5 -25.53 52.64 -35.54
N THR A 6 -25.14 51.52 -36.17
CA THR A 6 -23.87 50.74 -36.15
C THR A 6 -23.29 49.99 -34.93
N MET A 7 -22.97 48.71 -35.23
CA MET A 7 -21.98 47.83 -34.60
C MET A 7 -20.58 48.46 -34.55
N ASN A 8 -19.78 48.12 -33.51
CA ASN A 8 -18.43 47.61 -33.75
C ASN A 8 -17.84 46.86 -32.54
N SER A 9 -17.15 45.79 -32.89
CA SER A 9 -16.39 44.85 -32.07
C SER A 9 -15.14 45.52 -31.47
N CYS A 10 -14.80 45.23 -30.22
CA CYS A 10 -13.49 45.56 -29.64
C CYS A 10 -12.69 44.26 -29.42
N ILE A 11 -11.72 44.06 -30.30
CA ILE A 11 -10.67 43.05 -30.22
C ILE A 11 -9.67 43.51 -29.15
N ALA A 12 -9.56 42.77 -28.05
CA ALA A 12 -8.53 43.00 -27.04
C ALA A 12 -7.16 42.50 -27.55
N SER A 13 -6.16 43.39 -27.45
CA SER A 13 -4.84 43.29 -28.05
C SER A 13 -3.92 42.27 -27.37
N ARG A 14 -3.13 41.62 -28.22
CA ARG A 14 -2.12 40.58 -27.97
C ARG A 14 -0.83 41.15 -27.34
N THR A 15 -0.87 41.69 -26.12
CA THR A 15 0.32 42.31 -25.50
C THR A 15 0.59 42.02 -24.02
N GLU A 16 -0.13 41.08 -23.37
CA GLU A 16 0.13 40.75 -21.94
C GLU A 16 0.53 39.28 -21.66
N ARG A 17 0.91 38.50 -22.69
CA ARG A 17 1.40 37.12 -22.52
C ARG A 17 2.90 36.99 -22.79
N GLN A 18 3.73 37.82 -22.15
CA GLN A 18 5.17 37.76 -22.40
C GLN A 18 6.09 37.82 -21.16
N TRP A 19 5.57 37.73 -19.94
CA TRP A 19 6.37 37.87 -18.72
C TRP A 19 6.38 36.68 -17.74
N MET A 20 6.02 35.46 -18.15
CA MET A 20 5.99 34.29 -17.24
C MET A 20 6.79 33.06 -17.70
N GLU A 21 7.66 33.14 -18.71
CA GLU A 21 8.44 31.98 -19.17
C GLU A 21 9.95 32.24 -19.26
N LYS A 22 10.52 32.92 -18.27
CA LYS A 22 11.98 32.92 -18.11
C LYS A 22 12.36 32.49 -16.70
N VAL A 23 13.24 31.49 -16.67
CA VAL A 23 13.99 30.94 -15.54
C VAL A 23 13.31 29.79 -14.78
N VAL A 24 13.27 28.61 -15.42
CA VAL A 24 13.39 27.34 -14.67
C VAL A 24 14.78 26.75 -14.98
N PRO A 25 15.71 26.74 -14.02
CA PRO A 25 17.04 26.20 -14.26
C PRO A 25 17.03 24.68 -14.47
N ASN A 26 17.82 24.26 -15.45
CA ASN A 26 18.02 22.89 -15.99
C ASN A 26 18.34 21.77 -14.98
N ARG A 27 18.51 22.07 -13.68
CA ARG A 27 18.69 21.04 -12.64
C ARG A 27 17.38 20.43 -12.18
N ILE A 28 16.28 21.18 -12.22
CA ILE A 28 14.96 20.78 -11.67
C ILE A 28 14.29 19.69 -12.52
N ALA A 29 14.51 19.69 -13.84
CA ALA A 29 13.88 18.74 -14.74
C ALA A 29 14.46 17.30 -14.64
N ARG A 30 15.77 17.17 -14.36
CA ARG A 30 16.42 15.85 -14.18
C ARG A 30 16.09 15.23 -12.83
N THR A 31 16.05 16.03 -11.77
CA THR A 31 15.62 15.59 -10.44
C THR A 31 14.12 15.31 -10.39
N GLY A 32 13.31 16.13 -11.07
CA GLY A 32 11.86 15.94 -11.17
C GLY A 32 11.47 14.66 -11.91
N PHE A 33 12.19 14.29 -12.96
CA PHE A 33 11.92 13.05 -13.71
C PHE A 33 12.29 11.79 -12.91
N LEU A 34 13.42 11.79 -12.20
CA LEU A 34 13.78 10.71 -11.27
C LEU A 34 12.77 10.60 -10.11
N LEU A 35 12.34 11.73 -9.54
CA LEU A 35 11.30 11.75 -8.52
C LEU A 35 9.97 11.19 -9.04
N CYS A 36 9.51 11.59 -10.23
CA CYS A 36 8.24 11.11 -10.79
C CYS A 36 8.22 9.62 -11.16
N VAL A 37 9.36 8.97 -11.37
CA VAL A 37 9.45 7.53 -11.67
C VAL A 37 9.75 6.70 -10.41
N LEU A 38 10.57 7.22 -9.50
CA LEU A 38 10.91 6.53 -8.25
C LEU A 38 9.78 6.61 -7.23
N LEU A 39 9.04 7.71 -7.16
CA LEU A 39 7.89 7.85 -6.24
C LEU A 39 6.80 6.79 -6.46
N PRO A 40 6.29 6.53 -7.69
CA PRO A 40 5.29 5.49 -7.89
C PRO A 40 5.85 4.07 -7.63
N LEU A 41 7.14 3.83 -7.93
CA LEU A 41 7.80 2.55 -7.66
C LEU A 41 7.97 2.30 -6.15
N ILE A 42 8.31 3.33 -5.39
CA ILE A 42 8.41 3.29 -3.92
C ILE A 42 7.02 3.11 -3.30
N THR A 43 5.96 3.75 -3.82
CA THR A 43 4.59 3.50 -3.34
C THR A 43 4.09 2.09 -3.64
N LEU A 44 4.52 1.47 -4.74
CA LEU A 44 4.18 0.08 -5.07
C LEU A 44 4.92 -0.91 -4.16
N LEU A 45 6.17 -0.61 -3.79
CA LEU A 45 6.96 -1.39 -2.82
C LEU A 45 6.49 -1.22 -1.37
N LEU A 46 5.83 -0.09 -1.05
CA LEU A 46 5.22 0.21 0.24
C LEU A 46 3.73 -0.15 0.31
N ALA A 47 3.15 -0.75 -0.73
CA ALA A 47 1.81 -1.31 -0.67
C ALA A 47 1.81 -2.45 0.37
N SER A 48 1.59 -2.06 1.63
CA SER A 48 1.39 -2.94 2.75
C SER A 48 0.30 -3.94 2.37
N GLY A 49 0.66 -5.23 2.46
CA GLY A 49 -0.19 -6.32 2.04
C GLY A 49 -1.64 -6.17 2.48
N VAL A 50 -2.55 -6.61 1.62
CA VAL A 50 -4.00 -6.61 1.84
C VAL A 50 -4.28 -7.15 3.24
N GLY A 51 -4.77 -6.25 4.10
CA GLY A 51 -5.19 -6.59 5.44
C GLY A 51 -6.61 -7.12 5.42
N ALA A 52 -6.93 -7.99 6.38
CA ALA A 52 -8.25 -8.57 6.50
C ALA A 52 -8.74 -8.44 7.95
N ASP A 53 -10.01 -8.09 8.10
CA ASP A 53 -10.68 -7.91 9.39
C ASP A 53 -11.36 -9.23 9.76
N GLY A 54 -11.24 -9.67 11.02
CA GLY A 54 -11.84 -10.94 11.39
C GLY A 54 -11.83 -11.23 12.88
N ASN A 55 -12.83 -12.00 13.30
CA ASN A 55 -12.96 -12.49 14.67
C ASN A 55 -12.08 -13.73 14.86
N VAL A 56 -11.27 -13.71 15.92
CA VAL A 56 -10.42 -14.84 16.31
C VAL A 56 -11.14 -15.66 17.37
N THR A 57 -11.25 -16.96 17.13
CA THR A 57 -11.88 -17.93 18.03
C THR A 57 -10.89 -19.01 18.41
N VAL A 58 -10.94 -19.54 19.63
CA VAL A 58 -10.18 -20.75 19.98
C VAL A 58 -10.94 -21.97 19.49
N GLU A 59 -10.26 -22.86 18.78
CA GLU A 59 -10.83 -24.13 18.37
C GLU A 59 -10.45 -25.25 19.34
N SER A 60 -9.19 -25.32 19.76
CA SER A 60 -8.77 -26.34 20.71
C SER A 60 -7.64 -25.85 21.59
N ILE A 61 -7.53 -26.45 22.78
CA ILE A 61 -6.47 -26.17 23.72
C ILE A 61 -6.17 -27.40 24.58
N ILE A 62 -4.90 -27.59 24.88
CA ILE A 62 -4.37 -28.57 25.82
C ILE A 62 -3.38 -27.86 26.73
N LEU A 63 -3.59 -27.90 28.04
CA LEU A 63 -2.63 -27.40 29.03
C LEU A 63 -1.73 -28.55 29.48
N PHE A 64 -0.42 -28.41 29.36
CA PHE A 64 0.55 -29.41 29.84
C PHE A 64 1.07 -29.09 31.24
N LYS A 65 0.86 -27.86 31.72
CA LYS A 65 1.28 -27.40 33.03
C LYS A 65 0.24 -26.45 33.60
N THR A 66 0.21 -26.37 34.92
CA THR A 66 -0.52 -25.36 35.70
C THR A 66 0.44 -24.81 36.73
N HIS A 67 0.28 -23.55 37.07
CA HIS A 67 1.10 -22.83 38.03
C HIS A 67 0.40 -22.64 39.38
N GLU A 68 -0.85 -23.11 39.49
CA GLU A 68 -1.61 -23.25 40.73
C GLU A 68 -0.86 -24.04 41.82
N TRP A 69 -0.96 -23.55 43.05
CA TRP A 69 -0.44 -24.24 44.22
C TRP A 69 -1.46 -25.23 44.81
N PHE A 70 -0.95 -26.33 45.38
CA PHE A 70 -1.73 -27.34 46.10
C PHE A 70 -2.80 -28.09 45.28
N GLY A 71 -2.62 -28.21 43.97
CA GLY A 71 -3.51 -28.99 43.11
C GLY A 71 -4.89 -28.36 42.92
N ARG A 72 -4.98 -27.03 43.07
CA ARG A 72 -6.16 -26.27 42.65
C ARG A 72 -6.32 -26.33 41.13
N LYS A 73 -7.56 -26.15 40.69
CA LYS A 73 -7.86 -26.05 39.26
C LYS A 73 -7.42 -24.67 38.76
N PRO A 74 -6.77 -24.60 37.59
CA PRO A 74 -6.35 -23.34 37.00
C PRO A 74 -7.57 -22.50 36.61
N THR A 75 -7.46 -21.18 36.72
CA THR A 75 -8.40 -20.23 36.12
C THR A 75 -7.71 -19.58 34.93
N VAL A 76 -7.93 -20.10 33.73
CA VAL A 76 -7.20 -19.66 32.54
C VAL A 76 -7.94 -18.54 31.83
N TYR A 77 -7.23 -17.57 31.28
CA TYR A 77 -7.82 -16.55 30.42
C TYR A 77 -6.90 -16.18 29.25
N PHE A 78 -7.51 -15.77 28.15
CA PHE A 78 -6.87 -15.10 27.02
C PHE A 78 -6.98 -13.59 27.22
N GLN A 79 -5.97 -12.84 26.80
CA GLN A 79 -6.05 -11.39 26.77
C GLN A 79 -5.11 -10.81 25.71
N CYS A 80 -5.59 -9.81 24.98
CA CYS A 80 -4.75 -8.90 24.20
C CYS A 80 -4.50 -7.61 24.97
N LEU A 81 -3.36 -6.96 24.71
CA LEU A 81 -3.00 -5.69 25.30
C LEU A 81 -4.12 -4.65 25.07
N GLU A 82 -4.49 -3.93 26.14
CA GLU A 82 -5.60 -2.95 26.16
C GLU A 82 -7.01 -3.54 25.97
N GLU A 83 -7.18 -4.87 25.98
CA GLU A 83 -8.48 -5.54 25.92
C GLU A 83 -8.88 -6.17 27.25
N GLN A 84 -10.17 -6.50 27.38
CA GLN A 84 -10.68 -7.20 28.55
C GLN A 84 -10.18 -8.63 28.62
N LYS A 85 -10.09 -9.17 29.84
CA LYS A 85 -9.81 -10.58 30.05
C LYS A 85 -10.94 -11.43 29.50
N VAL A 86 -10.55 -12.52 28.87
CA VAL A 86 -11.42 -13.47 28.23
C VAL A 86 -11.15 -14.82 28.94
N TYR A 87 -11.94 -15.18 29.97
CA TYR A 87 -11.77 -16.35 30.87
C TYR A 87 -12.26 -17.71 30.38
N LEU A 88 -11.39 -18.72 30.20
CA LEU A 88 -11.61 -20.14 29.79
C LEU A 88 -12.20 -21.04 30.89
N PRO A 89 -13.53 -21.05 31.18
CA PRO A 89 -14.05 -21.78 32.34
C PRO A 89 -14.13 -23.28 32.09
N ASP A 90 -14.10 -23.72 30.83
CA ASP A 90 -14.14 -25.13 30.44
C ASP A 90 -12.75 -25.77 30.56
N VAL A 91 -11.68 -24.97 30.51
CA VAL A 91 -10.29 -25.44 30.50
C VAL A 91 -9.78 -25.54 31.94
N VAL A 92 -10.04 -26.69 32.57
CA VAL A 92 -9.84 -26.87 34.02
C VAL A 92 -8.94 -28.04 34.41
N GLU A 93 -8.61 -28.95 33.49
CA GLU A 93 -7.77 -30.12 33.74
C GLU A 93 -6.51 -30.08 32.87
N LYS A 94 -5.37 -30.38 33.48
CA LYS A 94 -4.11 -30.59 32.77
C LYS A 94 -4.17 -31.88 31.92
N ASN A 95 -3.53 -31.85 30.76
CA ASN A 95 -3.44 -32.92 29.76
C ASN A 95 -4.78 -33.35 29.16
N ALA A 96 -5.87 -32.63 29.44
CA ALA A 96 -7.14 -32.82 28.76
C ALA A 96 -7.16 -32.01 27.47
N GLN A 97 -7.70 -32.60 26.41
CA GLN A 97 -7.93 -31.91 25.15
C GLN A 97 -9.34 -31.34 25.11
N TYR A 98 -9.41 -30.01 24.98
CA TYR A 98 -10.66 -29.28 24.81
C TYR A 98 -10.81 -28.88 23.35
N SER A 99 -12.03 -29.03 22.81
CA SER A 99 -12.37 -28.65 21.44
C SER A 99 -13.70 -27.90 21.43
N PHE A 100 -13.71 -26.77 20.74
CA PHE A 100 -14.78 -25.79 20.69
C PHE A 100 -15.20 -25.63 19.23
N LEU A 101 -16.30 -26.30 18.85
CA LEU A 101 -16.81 -26.33 17.48
C LEU A 101 -17.58 -25.04 17.13
N GLY A 102 -16.98 -23.88 17.40
CA GLY A 102 -17.66 -22.58 17.30
C GLY A 102 -18.73 -22.37 18.39
N GLN A 103 -18.72 -23.20 19.44
CA GLN A 103 -19.60 -23.09 20.60
C GLN A 103 -18.73 -23.10 21.86
N GLU A 104 -18.83 -21.99 22.62
CA GLU A 104 -18.28 -21.70 23.97
C GLU A 104 -16.89 -22.28 24.29
N SER A 105 -15.88 -21.44 24.15
CA SER A 105 -15.14 -20.93 25.32
C SER A 105 -14.93 -19.43 25.05
N TRP A 106 -15.96 -18.67 25.47
CA TRP A 106 -16.40 -17.29 25.16
C TRP A 106 -15.65 -16.57 24.03
N GLN A 107 -15.99 -17.03 22.84
CA GLN A 107 -15.63 -16.46 21.57
C GLN A 107 -16.51 -15.23 21.22
N PRO A 108 -15.99 -14.29 20.42
CA PRO A 108 -14.62 -14.26 19.93
C PRO A 108 -13.64 -13.84 21.03
N LEU A 109 -12.42 -14.38 20.95
CA LEU A 109 -11.36 -14.02 21.90
C LEU A 109 -10.84 -12.60 21.66
N THR A 110 -10.81 -12.17 20.40
CA THR A 110 -10.47 -10.80 19.97
C THR A 110 -10.90 -10.60 18.51
N THR A 111 -10.83 -9.36 18.01
CA THR A 111 -11.07 -9.01 16.61
C THR A 111 -9.82 -8.36 16.00
N LEU A 112 -9.29 -8.90 14.91
CA LEU A 112 -8.18 -8.29 14.19
C LEU A 112 -8.68 -7.33 13.11
N TYR A 113 -7.89 -6.30 12.81
CA TYR A 113 -8.22 -5.26 11.84
C TYR A 113 -7.07 -5.01 10.86
N GLY A 114 -7.33 -5.18 9.58
CA GLY A 114 -6.44 -4.92 8.46
C GLY A 114 -5.17 -5.75 8.57
N ALA A 115 -4.03 -5.07 8.59
CA ALA A 115 -2.72 -5.69 8.73
C ALA A 115 -2.15 -5.56 10.15
N LYS A 116 -2.93 -5.03 11.11
CA LYS A 116 -2.45 -4.75 12.47
C LYS A 116 -2.39 -6.03 13.28
N CYS A 117 -1.25 -6.25 13.93
CA CYS A 117 -1.07 -7.30 14.91
C CYS A 117 -1.46 -6.81 16.30
N LYS A 118 -1.84 -7.74 17.18
CA LYS A 118 -2.04 -7.49 18.61
C LYS A 118 -1.06 -8.32 19.42
N ARG A 119 -0.58 -7.77 20.52
CA ARG A 119 0.17 -8.53 21.54
C ARG A 119 -0.85 -9.21 22.45
N CYS A 120 -0.89 -10.53 22.42
CA CYS A 120 -1.87 -11.33 23.15
C CYS A 120 -1.19 -12.48 23.88
N GLY A 121 -1.87 -13.03 24.88
CA GLY A 121 -1.34 -14.13 25.66
C GLY A 121 -2.42 -15.01 26.29
N ILE A 122 -1.98 -16.14 26.81
CA ILE A 122 -2.75 -17.01 27.70
C ILE A 122 -2.12 -16.92 29.09
N TYR A 123 -2.98 -16.76 30.10
CA TYR A 123 -2.60 -16.47 31.47
C TYR A 123 -3.37 -17.37 32.43
N GLU A 124 -2.81 -17.55 33.62
CA GLU A 124 -3.42 -18.24 34.75
C GLU A 124 -3.66 -17.20 35.85
N GLU A 125 -4.92 -17.02 36.25
CA GLU A 125 -5.26 -16.05 37.28
C GLU A 125 -4.95 -16.58 38.67
N ASP A 126 -4.25 -15.77 39.48
CA ASP A 126 -3.89 -16.11 40.84
C ASP A 126 -4.61 -15.25 41.85
N THR A 127 -5.11 -15.85 42.94
CA THR A 127 -5.74 -15.08 44.03
C THR A 127 -4.72 -14.40 44.95
N VAL A 128 -3.49 -14.94 45.04
CA VAL A 128 -2.52 -14.57 46.09
C VAL A 128 -1.27 -13.89 45.54
N LYS A 129 -0.86 -14.24 44.33
CA LYS A 129 0.29 -13.65 43.63
C LYS A 129 -0.18 -12.99 42.34
N ALA A 130 0.76 -12.38 41.62
CA ALA A 130 0.48 -11.94 40.27
C ALA A 130 0.22 -13.15 39.37
N ASP A 131 -0.75 -13.00 38.46
CA ASP A 131 -1.13 -13.98 37.46
C ASP A 131 0.09 -14.51 36.70
N ASP A 132 0.18 -15.83 36.54
CA ASP A 132 1.22 -16.44 35.74
C ASP A 132 0.92 -16.29 34.24
N THR A 133 1.98 -16.16 33.45
CA THR A 133 1.88 -16.09 31.98
C THR A 133 2.31 -17.44 31.41
N PHE A 134 1.42 -18.11 30.67
CA PHE A 134 1.80 -19.29 29.90
C PHE A 134 2.65 -18.89 28.69
N PHE A 135 2.17 -17.92 27.91
CA PHE A 135 2.87 -17.37 26.75
C PHE A 135 2.23 -16.06 26.31
N GLU A 136 3.06 -15.13 25.82
CA GLU A 136 2.63 -13.89 25.16
C GLU A 136 3.31 -13.79 23.78
N TRP A 137 2.54 -13.50 22.74
CA TRP A 137 3.01 -13.41 21.37
C TRP A 137 2.29 -12.32 20.57
N GLU A 138 2.78 -12.07 19.35
CA GLU A 138 2.12 -11.19 18.39
C GLU A 138 1.16 -11.99 17.50
N LEU A 139 -0.13 -11.78 17.71
CA LEU A 139 -1.21 -12.34 16.91
C LEU A 139 -1.48 -11.44 15.71
N CYS A 140 -1.16 -11.92 14.52
CA CYS A 140 -1.29 -11.17 13.26
C CYS A 140 -2.28 -11.85 12.31
N PRO A 141 -3.04 -11.08 11.49
CA PRO A 141 -3.90 -11.65 10.43
C PRO A 141 -3.14 -12.58 9.48
N LYS A 142 -1.90 -12.24 9.14
CA LYS A 142 -1.04 -13.02 8.24
C LYS A 142 -0.60 -14.38 8.81
N ALA A 143 -0.77 -14.62 10.11
CA ALA A 143 -0.45 -15.90 10.72
C ALA A 143 -1.48 -16.99 10.35
N PHE A 144 -2.69 -16.59 9.94
CA PHE A 144 -3.76 -17.49 9.51
C PHE A 144 -3.59 -17.86 8.03
N THR A 145 -2.61 -18.72 7.75
CA THR A 145 -2.27 -19.15 6.38
C THR A 145 -3.04 -20.38 5.91
N SER A 146 -3.66 -21.13 6.84
CA SER A 146 -4.43 -22.31 6.48
C SER A 146 -5.71 -21.91 5.72
N PRO A 147 -6.14 -22.66 4.68
CA PRO A 147 -7.35 -22.34 3.90
C PRO A 147 -8.64 -22.25 4.72
N ASP A 148 -8.70 -22.92 5.86
CA ASP A 148 -9.81 -22.88 6.81
C ASP A 148 -9.62 -21.85 7.93
N GLY A 149 -8.57 -21.04 7.84
CA GLY A 149 -8.27 -19.95 8.76
C GLY A 149 -7.69 -20.42 10.08
N ARG A 150 -7.11 -21.62 10.15
CA ARG A 150 -6.43 -22.13 11.35
C ARG A 150 -5.03 -21.53 11.55
N TYR A 151 -4.68 -21.35 12.82
CA TYR A 151 -3.35 -20.97 13.28
C TYR A 151 -3.03 -21.71 14.58
N GLU A 152 -1.96 -22.50 14.60
CA GLU A 152 -1.52 -23.28 15.76
C GLU A 152 -0.42 -22.54 16.53
N VAL A 153 -0.54 -22.51 17.86
CA VAL A 153 0.44 -21.97 18.80
C VAL A 153 0.84 -23.07 19.77
N ILE A 154 2.11 -23.45 19.70
CA ILE A 154 2.70 -24.47 20.57
C ILE A 154 3.72 -23.78 21.47
N GLN A 155 3.47 -23.81 22.78
CA GLN A 155 4.46 -23.40 23.77
C GLN A 155 4.98 -24.62 24.51
N GLU A 156 6.29 -24.88 24.37
CA GLU A 156 6.93 -26.09 24.88
C GLU A 156 6.67 -26.28 26.38
N ASN A 157 6.17 -27.47 26.74
CA ASN A 157 5.83 -27.88 28.10
C ASN A 157 4.78 -27.02 28.83
N GLU A 158 4.15 -26.04 28.17
CA GLU A 158 3.11 -25.18 28.75
C GLU A 158 1.73 -25.50 28.15
N PHE A 159 1.54 -25.33 26.83
CA PHE A 159 0.27 -25.65 26.16
C PHE A 159 0.41 -25.85 24.64
N ASN A 160 -0.62 -26.43 24.03
CA ASN A 160 -0.89 -26.37 22.59
C ASN A 160 -2.30 -25.80 22.38
N ALA A 161 -2.46 -24.79 21.53
CA ALA A 161 -3.75 -24.24 21.15
C ALA A 161 -3.86 -24.00 19.64
N THR A 162 -5.05 -24.23 19.10
CA THR A 162 -5.42 -23.86 17.73
C THR A 162 -6.45 -22.76 17.74
N PHE A 163 -6.19 -21.69 17.00
CA PHE A 163 -7.08 -20.55 16.79
C PHE A 163 -7.62 -20.56 15.36
N ILE A 164 -8.80 -19.97 15.17
CA ILE A 164 -9.45 -19.81 13.87
C ILE A 164 -9.76 -18.34 13.62
N CYS A 165 -9.46 -17.86 12.41
CA CYS A 165 -9.99 -16.62 11.85
C CYS A 165 -10.23 -16.79 10.35
N LYS A 166 -11.48 -17.13 9.99
CA LYS A 166 -11.86 -17.39 8.58
C LYS A 166 -11.77 -16.14 7.71
N ASP A 167 -12.05 -14.98 8.29
CA ASP A 167 -12.05 -13.70 7.59
C ASP A 167 -10.66 -13.06 7.54
N CYS A 168 -9.66 -13.60 8.26
CA CYS A 168 -8.28 -13.10 8.22
C CYS A 168 -7.50 -13.55 6.99
N ILE A 169 -8.02 -14.53 6.25
CA ILE A 169 -7.45 -14.97 4.98
C ILE A 169 -7.70 -13.84 3.98
N PRO A 170 -6.69 -13.33 3.28
CA PRO A 170 -6.88 -12.29 2.28
C PRO A 170 -7.85 -12.82 1.20
N GLN A 171 -9.11 -12.40 1.26
CA GLN A 171 -10.05 -12.67 0.21
C GLN A 171 -9.59 -11.88 -1.01
N SER A 172 -9.31 -12.58 -2.10
CA SER A 172 -9.23 -11.97 -3.41
C SER A 172 -10.55 -11.24 -3.64
N THR A 173 -10.53 -9.91 -3.53
CA THR A 173 -11.68 -9.06 -3.85
C THR A 173 -12.09 -9.32 -5.29
N ASP A 174 -13.07 -10.19 -5.47
CA ASP A 174 -14.03 -10.09 -6.55
C ASP A 174 -15.41 -10.14 -5.88
N GLY A 175 -15.90 -8.95 -5.58
CA GLY A 175 -17.17 -8.79 -4.90
C GLY A 175 -18.32 -9.07 -5.86
N GLN A 176 -18.97 -10.23 -5.75
CA GLN A 176 -20.42 -10.32 -5.93
C GLN A 176 -20.99 -11.56 -5.25
N ALA A 177 -21.91 -11.34 -4.33
CA ALA A 177 -22.78 -12.38 -3.78
C ALA A 177 -23.75 -12.89 -4.87
N VAL A 178 -23.97 -14.21 -4.94
CA VAL A 178 -25.26 -14.93 -4.97
C VAL A 178 -25.07 -16.40 -5.41
N LYS A 179 -25.49 -17.31 -4.52
CA LYS A 179 -26.04 -18.69 -4.64
C LYS A 179 -25.71 -19.61 -5.84
N THR A 180 -25.17 -20.77 -5.45
CA THR A 180 -25.61 -22.16 -5.73
C THR A 180 -25.23 -22.86 -7.03
N GLU A 181 -24.56 -24.01 -6.81
CA GLU A 181 -24.48 -25.27 -7.57
C GLU A 181 -23.59 -25.42 -8.82
N SER A 182 -22.62 -26.33 -8.63
CA SER A 182 -22.12 -27.40 -9.50
C SER A 182 -21.37 -27.11 -10.79
N GLU A 183 -20.21 -27.78 -10.82
CA GLU A 183 -19.54 -28.46 -11.93
C GLU A 183 -18.55 -27.68 -12.82
N GLU A 184 -17.32 -28.20 -12.71
CA GLU A 184 -16.33 -28.49 -13.74
C GLU A 184 -15.53 -27.34 -14.37
N ASP A 185 -14.22 -27.50 -14.16
CA ASP A 185 -13.10 -27.21 -15.03
C ASP A 185 -12.89 -25.76 -15.50
N GLU A 186 -11.78 -25.18 -15.03
CA GLU A 186 -10.67 -24.88 -15.93
C GLU A 186 -9.41 -24.53 -15.12
N GLU A 187 -8.46 -25.46 -15.14
CA GLU A 187 -7.06 -25.21 -14.80
C GLU A 187 -6.53 -24.09 -15.71
N LYS A 188 -6.32 -22.89 -15.16
CA LYS A 188 -5.64 -21.79 -15.88
C LYS A 188 -4.40 -21.33 -15.14
N ASP A 189 -3.31 -21.99 -15.52
CA ASP A 189 -2.06 -21.36 -15.95
C ASP A 189 -1.57 -20.16 -15.12
N GLU A 190 -0.79 -20.46 -14.08
CA GLU A 190 0.07 -19.53 -13.31
C GLU A 190 1.18 -18.85 -14.16
N LYS A 191 1.07 -18.83 -15.50
CA LYS A 191 2.05 -18.22 -16.42
C LYS A 191 1.58 -16.88 -17.01
N GLY A 192 0.31 -16.51 -16.85
CA GLY A 192 -0.26 -15.30 -17.46
C GLY A 192 0.13 -13.99 -16.77
N ALA A 193 0.22 -13.99 -15.43
CA ALA A 193 0.46 -12.77 -14.65
C ALA A 193 1.87 -12.19 -14.86
N GLY A 194 2.89 -13.06 -14.96
CA GLY A 194 4.27 -12.63 -15.23
C GLY A 194 4.44 -12.05 -16.64
N LEU A 195 3.75 -12.60 -17.63
CA LEU A 195 3.80 -12.11 -19.01
C LEU A 195 3.12 -10.75 -19.15
N ALA A 196 1.95 -10.57 -18.53
CA ALA A 196 1.24 -9.29 -18.54
C ALA A 196 2.08 -8.18 -17.91
N PHE A 197 2.75 -8.47 -16.78
CA PHE A 197 3.63 -7.51 -16.11
C PHE A 197 4.83 -7.12 -16.99
N LEU A 198 5.48 -8.09 -17.64
CA LEU A 198 6.60 -7.81 -18.55
C LEU A 198 6.20 -6.93 -19.73
N ILE A 199 5.02 -7.15 -20.31
CA ILE A 199 4.50 -6.34 -21.43
C ILE A 199 4.30 -4.89 -20.99
N ILE A 200 3.72 -4.65 -19.81
CA ILE A 200 3.48 -3.30 -19.29
C ILE A 200 4.79 -2.53 -19.10
N VAL A 201 5.80 -3.18 -18.53
CA VAL A 201 7.14 -2.58 -18.33
C VAL A 201 7.78 -2.22 -19.67
N LEU A 202 7.71 -3.12 -20.66
CA LEU A 202 8.27 -2.89 -21.98
C LEU A 202 7.60 -1.71 -22.70
N VAL A 203 6.27 -1.61 -22.66
CA VAL A 203 5.53 -0.49 -23.27
C VAL A 203 5.94 0.83 -22.62
N PHE A 204 6.10 0.85 -21.30
CA PHE A 204 6.48 2.07 -20.58
C PHE A 204 7.90 2.55 -20.96
N VAL A 205 8.86 1.63 -21.07
CA VAL A 205 10.23 1.95 -21.50
C VAL A 205 10.25 2.54 -22.90
N VAL A 206 9.46 1.99 -23.82
CA VAL A 206 9.37 2.49 -25.21
C VAL A 206 8.79 3.89 -25.25
N LEU A 207 7.69 4.15 -24.53
CA LEU A 207 7.05 5.47 -24.47
C LEU A 207 8.00 6.53 -23.91
N VAL A 208 8.72 6.21 -22.84
CA VAL A 208 9.72 7.10 -22.24
C VAL A 208 10.88 7.36 -23.22
N GLY A 209 11.40 6.30 -23.87
CA GLY A 209 12.47 6.41 -24.85
C GLY A 209 12.13 7.34 -26.01
N LEU A 210 10.93 7.19 -26.59
CA LEU A 210 10.44 8.06 -27.66
C LEU A 210 10.29 9.51 -27.19
N GLY A 211 9.77 9.73 -25.98
CA GLY A 211 9.67 11.06 -25.37
C GLY A 211 11.03 11.74 -25.23
N VAL A 212 12.06 11.01 -24.79
CA VAL A 212 13.43 11.54 -24.64
C VAL A 212 14.05 11.90 -26.00
N VAL A 213 13.85 11.09 -27.03
CA VAL A 213 14.37 11.38 -28.39
C VAL A 213 13.67 12.60 -28.99
N ALA A 214 12.34 12.70 -28.87
CA ALA A 214 11.59 13.86 -29.33
C ALA A 214 12.01 15.14 -28.59
N TYR A 215 12.16 15.05 -27.26
CA TYR A 215 12.61 16.16 -26.43
C TYR A 215 14.03 16.63 -26.78
N THR A 216 14.97 15.71 -26.99
CA THR A 216 16.35 16.07 -27.34
C THR A 216 16.44 16.69 -28.72
N LYS A 217 15.68 16.20 -29.71
CA LYS A 217 15.59 16.82 -31.05
C LYS A 217 14.96 18.20 -31.00
N TRP A 218 13.85 18.38 -30.28
CA TRP A 218 13.23 19.69 -30.10
C TRP A 218 14.18 20.69 -29.45
N ARG A 219 14.92 20.24 -28.42
CA ARG A 219 15.93 21.05 -27.75
C ARG A 219 17.14 21.39 -28.62
N GLN A 220 17.50 20.53 -29.58
CA GLN A 220 18.52 20.85 -30.57
C GLN A 220 18.02 21.92 -31.55
N LYS A 221 16.78 21.81 -32.02
CA LYS A 221 16.15 22.82 -32.90
C LYS A 221 16.09 24.20 -32.26
N GLN A 222 15.68 24.26 -30.99
CA GLN A 222 15.63 25.52 -30.24
C GLN A 222 16.99 26.22 -30.12
N ARG A 223 18.09 25.46 -30.02
CA ARG A 223 19.44 26.05 -29.98
C ARG A 223 19.87 26.61 -31.32
N ALA A 224 19.45 26.00 -32.43
CA ALA A 224 19.75 26.50 -33.77
C ALA A 224 19.05 27.83 -34.06
N GLU A 225 17.77 27.97 -33.65
CA GLU A 225 16.99 29.20 -33.82
C GLU A 225 17.58 30.36 -33.00
N GLN A 226 18.07 30.10 -31.78
CA GLN A 226 18.73 31.13 -30.96
C GLN A 226 20.08 31.57 -31.51
N GLN A 227 20.85 30.67 -32.15
CA GLN A 227 22.11 31.04 -32.79
C GLN A 227 21.89 31.86 -34.06
N ALA A 228 20.90 31.52 -34.88
CA ALA A 228 20.57 32.29 -36.09
C ALA A 228 20.09 33.71 -35.76
N ASN A 229 19.27 33.86 -34.71
CA ASN A 229 18.81 35.16 -34.26
C ASN A 229 19.93 35.98 -33.58
N PHE A 230 20.93 35.30 -32.98
CA PHE A 230 22.11 35.95 -32.43
C PHE A 230 23.03 36.46 -33.52
N ILE A 231 23.31 35.66 -34.57
CA ILE A 231 24.15 36.07 -35.71
C ILE A 231 23.57 37.30 -36.41
N LYS A 232 22.24 37.33 -36.60
CA LYS A 232 21.55 38.50 -37.17
C LYS A 232 21.79 39.79 -36.36
N LEU A 233 21.88 39.71 -35.03
CA LEU A 233 22.17 40.87 -34.18
C LEU A 233 23.61 41.41 -34.33
N PHE A 234 24.56 40.63 -34.86
CA PHE A 234 25.90 41.12 -35.19
C PHE A 234 25.96 41.65 -36.62
N GLU A 235 25.29 40.97 -37.56
CA GLU A 235 25.21 41.38 -38.96
C GLU A 235 24.56 42.77 -39.11
N ASP A 236 23.42 43.01 -38.44
CA ASP A 236 22.74 44.32 -38.45
C ASP A 236 23.59 45.44 -37.80
N LYS A 237 24.53 45.10 -36.89
CA LYS A 237 25.37 46.07 -36.18
C LYS A 237 26.63 46.44 -36.97
N ASP A 238 27.14 45.53 -37.78
CA ASP A 238 28.25 45.78 -38.69
C ASP A 238 27.80 46.68 -39.87
N ASP A 239 26.56 46.53 -40.35
CA ASP A 239 25.96 47.45 -41.35
C ASP A 239 25.83 48.90 -40.83
N ASP A 240 25.45 49.09 -39.55
CA ASP A 240 25.40 50.42 -38.91
C ASP A 240 26.80 51.06 -38.71
N LEU A 241 27.85 50.23 -38.60
CA LEU A 241 29.23 50.67 -38.41
C LEU A 241 29.90 51.08 -39.74
N ASP A 242 29.53 50.44 -40.84
CA ASP A 242 30.01 50.79 -42.18
C ASP A 242 29.38 52.10 -42.71
N GLU A 243 28.16 52.45 -42.30
CA GLU A 243 27.52 53.73 -42.67
C GLU A 243 28.12 54.93 -41.90
N LEU A 244 28.63 54.73 -40.67
CA LEU A 244 29.29 55.77 -39.87
C LEU A 244 30.72 56.11 -40.36
N TYR A 245 31.34 55.24 -41.15
CA TYR A 245 32.67 55.50 -41.72
C TYR A 245 32.61 56.27 -43.05
N HIS A 246 31.43 56.34 -43.68
CA HIS A 246 31.26 57.06 -44.94
C HIS A 246 30.94 58.55 -44.79
N ASP A 247 30.58 59.03 -43.59
CA ASP A 247 30.21 60.44 -43.35
C ASP A 247 31.37 61.30 -42.78
N HIS A 248 32.58 60.75 -42.74
CA HIS A 248 33.79 61.43 -42.24
C HIS A 248 34.94 61.54 -43.23
N LEU A 249 34.68 61.37 -44.54
CA LEU A 249 35.63 61.68 -45.63
C LEU A 249 35.03 62.67 -46.63
#